data_AF-A0A3N5MCE5-F1
#
_entry.id   AF-A0A3N5MCE5-F1
#
_cell.length_a   1.000
_cell.length_b   1.000
_cell.length_c   1.000
_cell.angle_alpha   90.00
_cell.angle_beta   90.00
_cell.angle_gamma   90.00
#
_symmetry.space_group_name_H-M   'P 1'
#
loop_
_entity.id
_entity.type
_entity.pdbx_description
1 polymer ?
#
loop_
_entity_poly.entity_id
_entity_poly.type
_entity_poly.pdbx_seq_one_letter_code
_entity_poly.pdbx_strand_id
1 'polypeptide(L)' 'MLDIEIPGFGSVKLQHLVTDFTGTLSFDGRLVPGVMERLLSLSEFLNIHVLTSDTFGTAASELK' A
#
# COMPACT_ATOMS: atom_id res chain seq x y z
N MET A 1 -14.13 -2.75 -1.92
CA MET A 1 -14.51 -1.56 -1.10
C MET A 1 -14.52 -1.99 0.34
N LEU A 2 -13.94 -1.21 1.26
CA LEU A 2 -13.80 -1.55 2.68
C LEU A 2 -14.61 -0.57 3.54
N ASP A 3 -15.58 -1.09 4.29
CA ASP A 3 -16.41 -0.31 5.20
C ASP A 3 -15.91 -0.51 6.64
N ILE A 4 -15.51 0.58 7.31
CA ILE A 4 -14.97 0.54 8.68
C ILE A 4 -15.60 1.63 9.55
N GLU A 5 -15.85 1.30 10.81
CA GLU A 5 -16.25 2.26 11.84
C GLU A 5 -15.02 2.71 12.62
N ILE A 6 -14.73 4.00 12.58
CA ILE A 6 -13.57 4.59 13.25
C ILE A 6 -14.07 5.30 14.52
N PRO A 7 -13.66 4.86 15.73
CA PRO A 7 -14.04 5.50 16.97
C PRO A 7 -13.70 6.99 16.98
N GLY A 8 -14.68 7.84 17.30
CA GLY A 8 -14.51 9.29 17.32
C GLY A 8 -14.50 10.00 15.96
N PHE A 9 -14.61 9.26 14.85
CA PHE A 9 -14.65 9.81 13.50
C PHE A 9 -15.94 9.42 12.74
N GLY A 10 -16.43 8.20 12.96
CA GLY A 10 -17.62 7.65 12.31
C GLY A 10 -17.28 6.60 11.25
N SER A 11 -18.31 6.18 10.50
CA SER A 11 -18.16 5.16 9.45
C SER A 11 -17.59 5.76 8.17
N VAL A 12 -16.59 5.08 7.60
CA VAL A 12 -16.01 5.45 6.30
C VAL A 12 -16.07 4.27 5.33
N LYS A 13 -16.21 4.61 4.04
CA LYS A 13 -16.16 3.67 2.93
C LYS A 13 -14.90 3.94 2.11
N LEU A 14 -13.93 3.04 2.20
CA LEU A 14 -12.64 3.17 1.56
C LEU A 14 -12.62 2.41 0.23
N GLN A 15 -12.07 3.05 -0.79
CA GLN A 15 -11.90 2.47 -2.12
C GLN A 15 -10.43 2.45 -2.57
N HIS A 16 -9.60 3.33 -2.00
CA HIS A 16 -8.23 3.52 -2.42
C HIS A 16 -7.27 3.48 -1.23
N LEU A 17 -6.15 2.78 -1.40
CA LEU A 17 -4.96 2.93 -0.57
C LEU A 17 -3.92 3.66 -1.40
N VAL A 18 -3.42 4.79 -0.91
CA VAL A 18 -2.29 5.50 -1.52
C VAL A 18 -1.13 5.47 -0.55
N THR A 19 0.04 5.04 -1.01
CA THR A 19 1.20 4.86 -0.14
C THR A 19 2.50 5.19 -0.87
N ASP A 20 3.52 5.58 -0.11
CA ASP A 20 4.88 5.71 -0.61
C ASP A 20 5.58 4.34 -0.60
N PHE A 21 6.72 4.23 -1.28
CA PHE A 21 7.53 3.02 -1.30
C PHE A 21 8.68 3.06 -0.29
N THR A 22 9.64 3.97 -0.45
CA THR A 22 10.93 3.91 0.27
C THR A 22 10.81 4.47 1.69
N GLY A 23 11.14 3.66 2.69
CA GLY A 23 10.94 4.04 4.10
C GLY A 23 9.50 3.84 4.59
N THR A 24 8.62 3.34 3.73
CA THR A 24 7.23 2.99 4.04
C THR A 24 6.96 1.51 3.84
N LEU A 25 7.08 1.01 2.60
CA LEU A 25 6.91 -0.40 2.24
C LEU A 25 8.24 -1.15 2.12
N SER A 26 9.32 -0.41 1.87
CA SER A 26 10.65 -0.95 1.60
C SER A 26 11.72 -0.34 2.50
N PHE A 27 12.81 -1.08 2.69
CA PHE A 27 14.03 -0.62 3.33
C PHE A 27 15.19 -0.82 2.35
N ASP A 28 15.95 0.25 2.10
CA ASP A 28 17.03 0.25 1.11
C ASP A 28 16.58 -0.23 -0.28
N GLY A 29 15.40 0.22 -0.70
CA GLY A 29 14.79 -0.13 -1.99
C GLY A 29 14.23 -1.55 -2.09
N ARG A 30 14.39 -2.39 -1.07
CA ARG A 30 13.86 -3.77 -1.05
C ARG A 30 12.57 -3.86 -0.26
N LEU A 31 11.56 -4.51 -0.82
CA LEU A 31 10.28 -4.68 -0.15
C LEU A 31 10.48 -5.42 1.17
N VAL A 32 9.89 -4.91 2.25
CA VAL A 32 10.00 -5.55 3.56
C VAL A 32 9.28 -6.91 3.52
N PRO A 33 9.87 -8.00 4.06
CA PRO A 33 9.23 -9.30 4.08
C PRO A 33 7.81 -9.28 4.67
N GLY A 34 6.86 -9.95 4.02
CA GLY A 34 5.46 -9.98 4.46
C GLY A 34 4.60 -8.82 3.94
N VAL A 35 5.19 -7.78 3.35
CA VAL A 35 4.42 -6.63 2.83
C VAL A 35 3.65 -7.02 1.57
N MET A 36 4.26 -7.79 0.66
CA MET A 36 3.59 -8.20 -0.59
C MET A 36 2.29 -8.96 -0.31
N GLU A 37 2.35 -9.94 0.60
CA GLU A 37 1.21 -10.77 0.97
C GLU A 37 0.08 -9.95 1.59
N ARG A 38 0.44 -8.92 2.40
CA ARG A 38 -0.53 -7.99 2.98
C ARG A 38 -1.13 -7.05 1.94
N LEU A 39 -0.33 -6.55 1.00
CA LEU A 39 -0.82 -5.72 -0.10
C LEU A 39 -1.78 -6.51 -0.99
N LEU A 40 -1.45 -7.76 -1.33
CA LEU A 40 -2.34 -8.65 -2.08
C LEU A 40 -3.67 -8.87 -1.33
N SER A 41 -3.61 -9.16 -0.03
CA SER A 41 -4.81 -9.33 0.80
C SER A 41 -5.66 -8.05 0.84
N LEU A 42 -5.03 -6.89 0.94
CA LEU A 42 -5.72 -5.59 0.92
C LEU A 42 -6.28 -5.26 -0.46
N SER A 43 -5.67 -5.74 -1.54
CA SER A 43 -6.09 -5.47 -2.92
C SER A 43 -7.48 -6.06 -3.25
N GLU A 44 -7.90 -7.08 -2.50
CA GLU A 44 -9.26 -7.64 -2.58
C GLU A 44 -10.34 -6.60 -2.19
N PHE A 45 -9.96 -5.63 -1.35
CA PHE A 45 -10.87 -4.62 -0.82
C PHE A 45 -10.59 -3.22 -1.35
N LEU A 46 -9.35 -2.90 -1.72
CA LEU A 46 -8.89 -1.56 -2.04
C LEU A 46 -8.10 -1.54 -3.35
N ASN A 47 -8.29 -0.50 -4.14
CA ASN A 47 -7.40 -0.19 -5.25
C ASN A 47 -6.12 0.45 -4.69
N ILE A 48 -5.00 -0.24 -4.83
CA ILE A 48 -3.72 0.19 -4.25
C ILE A 48 -2.94 1.01 -5.29
N HIS A 49 -2.50 2.19 -4.87
CA HIS A 49 -1.67 3.10 -5.65
C HIS A 49 -0.38 3.37 -4.89
N VAL A 50 0.76 3.07 -5.52
CA VAL A 50 2.08 3.40 -4.96
C VAL A 50 2.58 4.66 -5.67
N LEU A 51 2.79 5.73 -4.91
CA LEU A 51 3.35 6.99 -5.39
C LEU A 51 4.75 7.15 -4.82
N THR A 52 5.75 7.13 -5.70
CA THR A 52 7.15 7.18 -5.28
C THR A 52 7.97 8.08 -6.19
N SER A 53 9.04 8.67 -5.64
CA SER A 53 10.05 9.41 -6.39
C SER A 53 11.14 8.52 -6.96
N ASP A 54 11.02 7.19 -6.86
CA ASP A 54 11.98 6.24 -7.41
C ASP A 54 12.09 6.37 -8.94
N THR A 55 13.24 6.87 -9.39
CA THR A 55 13.57 7.05 -10.81
C THR A 55 14.29 5.84 -11.41
N PHE A 56 14.69 4.86 -10.60
CA PHE A 56 15.44 3.67 -11.05
C PHE A 56 14.52 2.48 -11.39
N GLY A 57 13.24 2.56 -11.07
CA GLY A 57 12.26 1.50 -11.33
C GLY A 57 12.35 0.33 -10.35
N THR A 58 13.06 0.51 -9.23
CA THR A 58 13.18 -0.45 -8.13
C THR A 58 11.82 -0.83 -7.56
N ALA A 59 10.96 0.16 -7.28
CA ALA A 59 9.62 -0.07 -6.75
C ALA A 59 8.78 -0.94 -7.70
N ALA A 60 8.81 -0.61 -8.99
CA ALA A 60 8.10 -1.38 -10.01
C ALA A 60 8.67 -2.79 -10.20
N SER A 61 9.94 -3.03 -9.86
CA SER A 61 10.54 -4.37 -9.92
C SER A 61 10.14 -5.23 -8.71
N GLU A 62 10.10 -4.63 -7.52
CA GLU A 62 9.79 -5.33 -6.27
C GLU A 62 8.28 -5.61 -6.09
N LEU A 63 7.42 -4.83 -6.76
CA LEU A 63 5.95 -4.92 -6.67
C LEU A 63 5.30 -5.69 -7.85
N LYS A 64 6.07 -6.53 -8.55
CA LYS A 64 5.55 -7.35 -9.65
C LYS A 64 4.74 -8.55 -9.19
#